data_AF-A0A1Q8B5Q4-F1
#
_entry.id   AF-A0A1Q8B5Q4-F1
#
_cell.length_a   1.000
_cell.length_b   1.000
_cell.length_c   1.000
_cell.angle_alpha   90.00
_cell.angle_beta   90.00
_cell.angle_gamma   90.00
#
_symmetry.space_group_name_H-M   'P 1'
#
loop_
_entity.id
_entity.type
_entity.pdbx_description
1 polymer ?
#
loop_
_entity_poly.entity_id
_entity_poly.type
_entity_poly.pdbx_seq_one_letter_code
_entity_poly.pdbx_strand_id
1 'polypeptide(L)'
;MGSLVVVIAWVLIRHLLADKNVRASVTSLNLTPPATDLERPNSSSAQTATTEAIPDESLDSFVETYYRNRPITDDVAKVLRSFLRTACHRVPEGSVEILVYFFARIAKDRTDLIRLYEGELSEVTGRGADVLLEILRQAADSRTKGFLESCLRDDSYSSIHRSIAKALDVPFPEFQSALLRPVRSGIDLDLLWIEFLATGSKEPVSKIIDVLNRPDLVGARIQEWLNVPGSRFRQW
;
A
#
# COMPACT_ATOMS: atom_id res chain seq x y z
N MET A 1 1.06 -17.70 -5.16
CA MET A 1 0.10 -17.35 -4.09
C MET A 1 0.80 -17.14 -2.73
N GLY A 2 2.00 -16.53 -2.68
CA GLY A 2 2.81 -16.57 -1.43
C GLY A 2 3.66 -15.35 -1.09
N SER A 3 3.57 -14.22 -1.81
CA SER A 3 4.43 -13.07 -1.51
C SER A 3 3.75 -12.06 -0.58
N LEU A 4 2.47 -11.73 -0.79
CA LEU A 4 1.80 -10.67 -0.02
C LEU A 4 1.29 -11.16 1.35
N VAL A 5 0.81 -12.39 1.44
CA VAL A 5 0.42 -13.03 2.72
C VAL A 5 1.61 -13.11 3.68
N VAL A 6 2.82 -13.29 3.15
CA VAL A 6 4.06 -13.27 3.94
C VAL A 6 4.38 -11.86 4.43
N VAL A 7 4.19 -10.81 3.61
CA VAL A 7 4.39 -9.42 4.04
C VAL A 7 3.43 -9.04 5.17
N ILE A 8 2.15 -9.38 5.06
CA ILE A 8 1.14 -9.05 6.08
C ILE A 8 1.35 -9.87 7.38
N ALA A 9 1.67 -11.16 7.27
CA ALA A 9 2.05 -11.97 8.43
C ALA A 9 3.34 -11.45 9.09
N TRP A 10 4.31 -10.99 8.31
CA TRP A 10 5.57 -10.45 8.82
C TRP A 10 5.40 -9.08 9.47
N VAL A 11 4.54 -8.21 8.94
CA VAL A 11 4.16 -6.91 9.54
C VAL A 11 3.43 -7.13 10.89
N LEU A 12 2.49 -8.09 10.96
CA LEU A 12 1.82 -8.48 12.20
C LEU A 12 2.79 -9.04 13.24
N ILE A 13 3.71 -9.93 12.84
CA ILE A 13 4.74 -10.50 13.72
C ILE A 13 5.70 -9.42 14.21
N ARG A 14 6.13 -8.50 13.35
CA ARG A 14 7.04 -7.41 13.70
C ARG A 14 6.41 -6.43 14.68
N HIS A 15 5.13 -6.09 14.50
CA HIS A 15 4.41 -5.23 15.44
C HIS A 15 4.16 -5.90 16.79
N LEU A 16 3.83 -7.19 16.82
CA LEU A 16 3.64 -7.95 18.07
C LEU A 16 4.95 -8.19 18.84
N LEU A 17 6.10 -8.23 18.14
CA LEU A 17 7.42 -8.37 18.77
C LEU A 17 8.01 -7.03 19.24
N ALA A 18 7.70 -5.91 18.57
CA ALA A 18 8.15 -4.59 18.98
C ALA A 18 7.60 -4.17 20.36
N ASP A 19 6.35 -4.55 20.68
CA ASP A 19 5.71 -4.23 21.96
C ASP A 19 6.31 -5.00 23.16
N LYS A 20 6.98 -6.14 22.89
CA LYS A 20 7.73 -6.89 23.91
C LYS A 20 9.11 -6.27 24.21
N ASN A 21 9.76 -5.65 23.22
CA ASN A 21 11.08 -5.03 23.41
C ASN A 21 11.01 -3.70 24.18
N VAL A 22 9.91 -2.95 24.09
CA VAL A 22 9.74 -1.71 24.87
C VAL A 22 9.65 -2.00 26.37
N ARG A 23 9.06 -3.13 26.79
CA ARG A 23 9.06 -3.53 28.22
C ARG A 23 10.41 -4.04 28.71
N ALA A 24 11.27 -4.54 27.82
CA ALA A 24 12.62 -5.00 28.18
C ALA A 24 13.62 -3.84 28.30
N SER A 25 13.47 -2.78 27.50
CA SER A 25 14.42 -1.65 27.46
C SER A 25 14.31 -0.66 28.64
N VAL A 26 13.24 -0.71 29.44
CA VAL A 26 13.10 0.19 30.61
C VAL A 26 13.92 -0.29 31.81
N THR A 27 14.47 -1.51 31.78
CA THR A 27 15.22 -2.09 32.93
C THR A 27 16.74 -1.95 32.83
N SER A 28 17.30 -1.39 31.75
CA SER A 28 18.75 -1.34 31.54
C SER A 28 19.25 0.02 31.06
N LEU A 29 19.14 1.04 31.91
CA LEU A 29 19.89 2.29 31.73
C LEU A 29 20.47 2.70 33.08
N ASN A 30 21.67 2.21 33.37
CA ASN A 30 22.58 2.86 34.30
C ASN A 30 24.02 2.63 33.83
N LEU A 31 24.79 3.74 33.86
CA LEU A 31 26.24 3.88 33.74
C LEU A 31 26.82 4.20 32.34
N THR A 32 26.86 5.50 32.04
CA THR A 32 28.01 6.22 31.42
C THR A 32 29.03 6.60 32.52
N PRO A 33 30.26 7.14 32.27
CA PRO A 33 30.96 7.60 31.03
C PRO A 33 32.51 7.24 31.04
N PRO A 34 33.49 7.97 30.42
CA PRO A 34 33.53 8.91 29.27
C PRO A 34 34.63 8.69 28.18
N ALA A 35 34.35 9.28 27.00
CA ALA A 35 35.16 10.08 26.05
C ALA A 35 36.63 9.75 25.66
N THR A 36 36.87 9.76 24.34
CA THR A 36 38.02 10.48 23.72
C THR A 36 37.71 10.95 22.29
N ASP A 37 38.05 12.21 22.01
CA ASP A 37 38.02 12.92 20.72
C ASP A 37 39.01 12.36 19.68
N LEU A 38 38.77 12.62 18.38
CA LEU A 38 39.76 13.18 17.44
C LEU A 38 39.15 13.53 16.06
N GLU A 39 39.83 14.44 15.34
CA GLU A 39 39.34 15.42 14.37
C GLU A 39 39.14 14.98 12.88
N ARG A 40 38.46 15.88 12.14
CA ARG A 40 38.19 16.12 10.68
C ARG A 40 39.37 15.93 9.68
N PRO A 41 39.27 16.09 8.31
CA PRO A 41 38.36 16.95 7.51
C PRO A 41 37.86 16.48 6.09
N ASN A 42 37.04 17.36 5.47
CA ASN A 42 36.40 17.44 4.14
C ASN A 42 37.13 16.92 2.87
N SER A 43 36.35 16.44 1.90
CA SER A 43 36.59 16.68 0.46
C SER A 43 35.30 16.61 -0.38
N SER A 44 35.23 17.52 -1.36
CA SER A 44 34.16 17.74 -2.34
C SER A 44 34.32 16.79 -3.53
N SER A 45 33.22 16.22 -4.02
CA SER A 45 33.14 15.76 -5.42
C SER A 45 31.71 15.80 -5.93
N ALA A 46 31.58 16.36 -7.13
CA ALA A 46 30.35 16.52 -7.89
C ALA A 46 29.67 15.17 -8.16
N GLN A 47 28.36 15.10 -7.96
CA GLN A 47 27.54 13.99 -8.44
C GLN A 47 26.56 14.49 -9.50
N THR A 48 26.85 14.05 -10.72
CA THR A 48 25.98 13.97 -11.89
C THR A 48 24.62 13.42 -11.50
N ALA A 49 23.56 14.10 -11.97
CA ALA A 49 22.17 13.68 -11.82
C ALA A 49 21.96 12.30 -12.43
N THR A 50 22.07 11.28 -11.59
CA THR A 50 21.66 9.92 -11.89
C THR A 50 20.18 9.88 -11.61
N THR A 51 19.37 9.54 -12.61
CA THR A 51 17.93 9.28 -12.44
C THR A 51 17.77 8.17 -11.40
N GLU A 52 17.56 8.57 -10.14
CA GLU A 52 17.33 7.65 -9.02
C GLU A 52 16.00 6.94 -9.24
N ALA A 53 16.07 5.78 -9.89
CA ALA A 53 15.02 4.78 -9.79
C ALA A 53 14.93 4.38 -8.32
N ILE A 54 13.84 4.77 -7.66
CA ILE A 54 13.60 4.41 -6.27
C ILE A 54 13.47 2.88 -6.23
N PRO A 55 14.32 2.15 -5.49
CA PRO A 55 14.32 0.68 -5.48
C PRO A 55 12.97 0.13 -5.02
N ASP A 56 12.55 -1.04 -5.52
CA ASP A 56 11.25 -1.66 -5.20
C ASP A 56 11.01 -1.81 -3.66
N GLU A 57 12.08 -1.92 -2.85
CA GLU A 57 12.02 -1.86 -1.37
C GLU A 57 11.40 -0.57 -0.81
N SER A 58 11.36 0.50 -1.61
CA SER A 58 10.73 1.76 -1.23
C SER A 58 9.21 1.73 -1.29
N LEU A 59 8.60 0.93 -2.18
CA LEU A 59 7.15 0.95 -2.37
C LEU A 59 6.45 0.27 -1.20
N ASP A 60 6.90 -0.93 -0.83
CA ASP A 60 6.35 -1.67 0.32
C ASP A 60 6.58 -0.89 1.62
N SER A 61 7.80 -0.38 1.83
CA SER A 61 8.14 0.47 2.98
C SER A 61 7.28 1.74 3.04
N PHE A 62 7.02 2.38 1.90
CA PHE A 62 6.17 3.56 1.81
C PHE A 62 4.73 3.23 2.21
N VAL A 63 4.16 2.15 1.69
CA VAL A 63 2.79 1.73 2.01
C VAL A 63 2.67 1.37 3.50
N GLU A 64 3.60 0.56 4.03
CA GLU A 64 3.60 0.13 5.43
C GLU A 64 3.70 1.28 6.44
N THR A 65 4.40 2.35 6.06
CA THR A 65 4.68 3.48 6.96
C THR A 65 3.82 4.72 6.68
N TYR A 66 2.96 4.68 5.67
CA TYR A 66 2.17 5.83 5.24
C TYR A 66 1.33 6.44 6.37
N TYR A 67 0.53 5.63 7.09
CA TYR A 67 -0.30 6.13 8.19
C TYR A 67 0.49 6.80 9.31
N ARG A 68 1.74 6.37 9.53
CA ARG A 68 2.60 6.89 10.60
C ARG A 68 3.25 8.20 10.19
N ASN A 69 3.77 8.25 8.98
CA ASN A 69 4.63 9.34 8.53
C ASN A 69 3.85 10.44 7.81
N ARG A 70 2.66 10.12 7.29
CA ARG A 70 1.81 10.96 6.43
C ARG A 70 2.66 11.84 5.49
N PRO A 71 3.33 11.22 4.50
CA PRO A 71 4.31 11.88 3.66
C PRO A 71 3.78 13.15 2.99
N ILE A 72 4.67 14.10 2.73
CA ILE A 72 4.36 15.28 1.92
C ILE A 72 4.02 14.86 0.50
N THR A 73 3.26 15.71 -0.18
CA THR A 73 2.60 15.40 -1.46
C THR A 73 3.60 15.00 -2.56
N ASP A 74 4.75 15.64 -2.63
CA ASP A 74 5.79 15.35 -3.64
C ASP A 74 6.37 13.95 -3.51
N ASP A 75 6.53 13.43 -2.30
CA ASP A 75 7.06 12.08 -2.09
C ASP A 75 6.03 11.03 -2.52
N VAL A 76 4.74 11.30 -2.33
CA VAL A 76 3.67 10.44 -2.88
C VAL A 76 3.74 10.39 -4.40
N ALA A 77 3.90 11.54 -5.07
CA ALA A 77 3.97 11.61 -6.53
C ALA A 77 5.21 10.86 -7.08
N LYS A 78 6.37 11.01 -6.43
CA LYS A 78 7.59 10.26 -6.79
C LYS A 78 7.38 8.74 -6.71
N VAL A 79 6.77 8.26 -5.63
CA VAL A 79 6.51 6.82 -5.44
C VAL A 79 5.47 6.31 -6.44
N LEU A 80 4.38 7.07 -6.68
CA LEU A 80 3.40 6.73 -7.71
C LEU A 80 4.07 6.64 -9.08
N ARG A 81 4.85 7.64 -9.49
CA ARG A 81 5.56 7.65 -10.77
C ARG A 81 6.47 6.43 -10.93
N SER A 82 7.21 6.08 -9.88
CA SER A 82 8.04 4.87 -9.88
C SER A 82 7.15 3.63 -10.11
N PHE A 83 6.10 3.47 -9.32
CA PHE A 83 5.16 2.34 -9.44
C PHE A 83 4.57 2.20 -10.86
N LEU A 84 4.10 3.30 -11.45
CA LEU A 84 3.47 3.32 -12.78
C LEU A 84 4.44 3.01 -13.93
N ARG A 85 5.74 3.31 -13.75
CA ARG A 85 6.77 3.09 -14.77
C ARG A 85 7.46 1.74 -14.65
N THR A 86 7.51 1.15 -13.46
CA THR A 86 8.29 -0.07 -13.19
C THR A 86 7.44 -1.18 -12.58
N ALA A 87 7.03 -1.02 -11.33
CA ALA A 87 6.51 -2.11 -10.52
C ALA A 87 5.17 -2.65 -11.04
N CYS A 88 4.29 -1.79 -11.56
CA CYS A 88 2.98 -2.23 -12.07
C CYS A 88 3.08 -3.22 -13.24
N HIS A 89 4.23 -3.29 -13.93
CA HIS A 89 4.48 -4.26 -15.01
C HIS A 89 4.99 -5.62 -14.50
N ARG A 90 5.55 -5.67 -13.29
CA ARG A 90 6.25 -6.84 -12.73
C ARG A 90 5.44 -7.58 -11.68
N VAL A 91 4.56 -6.88 -10.96
CA VAL A 91 3.80 -7.49 -9.86
C VAL A 91 2.63 -8.35 -10.37
N PRO A 92 2.21 -9.39 -9.61
CA PRO A 92 1.00 -10.13 -9.89
C PRO A 92 -0.24 -9.23 -9.95
N GLU A 93 -1.26 -9.64 -10.70
CA GLU A 93 -2.47 -8.84 -10.94
C GLU A 93 -3.18 -8.41 -9.65
N GLY A 94 -3.32 -9.32 -8.67
CA GLY A 94 -3.92 -8.98 -7.37
C GLY A 94 -3.15 -7.93 -6.56
N SER A 95 -1.83 -7.82 -6.76
CA SER A 95 -1.02 -6.76 -6.12
C SER A 95 -1.27 -5.39 -6.75
N VAL A 96 -1.57 -5.35 -8.05
CA VAL A 96 -1.93 -4.10 -8.73
C VAL A 96 -3.26 -3.58 -8.20
N GLU A 97 -4.27 -4.44 -8.03
CA GLU A 97 -5.58 -4.05 -7.49
C GLU A 97 -5.45 -3.38 -6.10
N ILE A 98 -4.62 -3.98 -5.23
CA ILE A 98 -4.34 -3.46 -3.89
C ILE A 98 -3.67 -2.08 -3.94
N LEU A 99 -2.67 -1.90 -4.81
CA LEU A 99 -1.95 -0.63 -4.93
C LEU A 99 -2.81 0.45 -5.59
N VAL A 100 -3.65 0.10 -6.56
CA VAL A 100 -4.66 1.00 -7.13
C VAL A 100 -5.58 1.51 -6.03
N TYR A 101 -6.11 0.61 -5.20
CA TYR A 101 -6.95 0.99 -4.08
C TYR A 101 -6.21 1.90 -3.09
N PHE A 102 -4.96 1.58 -2.73
CA PHE A 102 -4.15 2.38 -1.82
C PHE A 102 -3.98 3.83 -2.34
N PHE A 103 -3.49 4.00 -3.56
CA PHE A 103 -3.27 5.33 -4.15
C PHE A 103 -4.58 6.10 -4.31
N ALA A 104 -5.65 5.43 -4.73
CA ALA A 104 -6.97 6.05 -4.81
C ALA A 104 -7.46 6.49 -3.42
N ARG A 105 -7.27 5.65 -2.39
CA ARG A 105 -7.73 5.92 -1.03
C ARG A 105 -7.03 7.10 -0.39
N ILE A 106 -5.71 7.24 -0.56
CA ILE A 106 -4.95 8.36 0.01
C ILE A 106 -5.20 9.67 -0.74
N ALA A 107 -5.55 9.60 -2.04
CA ALA A 107 -5.95 10.75 -2.82
C ALA A 107 -7.42 11.13 -2.60
N LYS A 108 -8.24 10.20 -2.10
CA LYS A 108 -9.64 10.47 -1.76
C LYS A 108 -9.69 11.61 -0.74
N ASP A 109 -10.36 12.69 -1.14
CA ASP A 109 -10.50 13.95 -0.39
C ASP A 109 -9.24 14.83 -0.34
N ARG A 110 -8.22 14.51 -1.14
CA ARG A 110 -6.99 15.30 -1.31
C ARG A 110 -6.86 15.79 -2.76
N THR A 111 -7.49 16.94 -3.03
CA THR A 111 -7.48 17.55 -4.38
C THR A 111 -6.07 17.86 -4.87
N ASP A 112 -5.13 18.16 -3.97
CA ASP A 112 -3.72 18.36 -4.28
C ASP A 112 -3.07 17.10 -4.88
N LEU A 113 -3.34 15.92 -4.30
CA LEU A 113 -2.86 14.65 -4.85
C LEU A 113 -3.53 14.31 -6.17
N ILE A 114 -4.84 14.54 -6.32
CA ILE A 114 -5.55 14.28 -7.57
C ILE A 114 -4.92 15.10 -8.71
N ARG A 115 -4.64 16.39 -8.51
CA ARG A 115 -4.00 17.23 -9.54
C ARG A 115 -2.59 16.75 -9.90
N LEU A 116 -1.82 16.25 -8.93
CA LEU A 116 -0.51 15.67 -9.22
C LEU A 116 -0.63 14.38 -10.04
N TYR A 117 -1.59 13.52 -9.70
CA TYR A 117 -1.82 12.27 -10.42
C TYR A 117 -2.26 12.55 -11.86
N GLU A 118 -3.09 13.56 -12.08
CA GLU A 118 -3.43 14.04 -13.42
C GLU A 118 -2.20 14.54 -14.20
N GLY A 119 -1.29 15.25 -13.54
CA GLY A 119 -0.02 15.69 -14.14
C GLY A 119 0.90 14.54 -14.55
N GLU A 120 0.84 13.39 -13.88
CA GLU A 120 1.60 12.19 -14.27
C GLU A 120 1.05 11.52 -15.53
N LEU A 121 -0.16 11.87 -15.99
CA LEU A 121 -0.81 11.17 -17.10
C LEU A 121 -0.08 11.37 -18.44
N SER A 122 0.57 12.51 -18.66
CA SER A 122 1.39 12.75 -19.87
C SER A 122 2.71 11.98 -19.86
N GLU A 123 3.09 11.48 -18.69
CA GLU A 123 4.40 10.88 -18.41
C GLU A 123 4.37 9.34 -18.41
N VAL A 124 3.20 8.74 -18.65
CA VAL A 124 2.97 7.29 -18.62
C VAL A 124 2.26 6.82 -19.89
N THR A 125 2.50 5.56 -20.27
CA THR A 125 1.87 4.92 -21.44
C THR A 125 1.51 3.47 -21.13
N GLY A 126 0.72 2.84 -22.01
CA GLY A 126 0.35 1.43 -21.91
C GLY A 126 -0.29 1.08 -20.55
N ARG A 127 0.18 -0.01 -19.92
CA ARG A 127 -0.36 -0.49 -18.64
C ARG A 127 -0.27 0.55 -17.51
N GLY A 128 0.80 1.34 -17.47
CA GLY A 128 0.94 2.41 -16.46
C GLY A 128 -0.16 3.47 -16.60
N ALA A 129 -0.50 3.85 -17.83
CA ALA A 129 -1.61 4.78 -18.09
C ALA A 129 -2.96 4.18 -17.70
N ASP A 130 -3.21 2.90 -18.03
CA ASP A 130 -4.44 2.21 -17.63
C ASP A 130 -4.61 2.16 -16.10
N VAL A 131 -3.52 1.86 -15.37
CA VAL A 131 -3.50 1.83 -13.90
C VAL A 131 -3.75 3.22 -13.31
N LEU A 132 -3.10 4.26 -13.83
CA LEU A 132 -3.29 5.63 -13.37
C LEU A 132 -4.72 6.12 -13.62
N LEU A 133 -5.30 5.80 -14.77
CA LEU A 133 -6.70 6.14 -15.07
C LEU A 133 -7.67 5.45 -14.12
N GLU A 134 -7.40 4.21 -13.72
CA GLU A 134 -8.22 3.52 -12.73
C GLU A 134 -8.11 4.16 -11.34
N ILE A 135 -6.90 4.55 -10.90
CA ILE A 135 -6.68 5.31 -9.66
C ILE A 135 -7.48 6.62 -9.70
N LEU A 136 -7.36 7.38 -10.80
CA LEU A 136 -8.05 8.65 -10.99
C LEU A 136 -9.58 8.46 -11.01
N ARG A 137 -10.10 7.41 -11.65
CA ARG A 137 -11.54 7.13 -11.66
C ARG A 137 -12.10 6.87 -10.27
N GLN A 138 -11.35 6.20 -9.40
CA GLN A 138 -11.78 5.91 -8.03
C GLN A 138 -11.63 7.13 -7.11
N ALA A 139 -10.58 7.93 -7.27
CA ALA A 139 -10.31 9.09 -6.42
C ALA A 139 -10.93 10.40 -6.92
N ALA A 140 -11.48 10.41 -8.13
CA ALA A 140 -11.90 11.61 -8.86
C ALA A 140 -12.71 12.60 -8.03
N ASP A 141 -12.45 13.88 -8.29
CA ASP A 141 -13.32 14.97 -7.89
C ASP A 141 -14.19 15.44 -9.06
N SER A 142 -14.98 16.50 -8.85
CA SER A 142 -15.86 17.08 -9.87
C SER A 142 -15.14 17.63 -11.11
N ARG A 143 -13.82 17.84 -11.05
CA ARG A 143 -13.01 18.41 -12.14
C ARG A 143 -12.28 17.35 -12.95
N THR A 144 -11.98 16.19 -12.38
CA THR A 144 -11.18 15.14 -13.05
C THR A 144 -11.79 14.66 -14.37
N LYS A 145 -13.12 14.56 -14.46
CA LYS A 145 -13.79 14.22 -15.72
C LYS A 145 -13.50 15.26 -16.82
N GLY A 146 -13.64 16.54 -16.51
CA GLY A 146 -13.37 17.63 -17.45
C GLY A 146 -11.89 17.71 -17.85
N PHE A 147 -10.97 17.39 -16.94
CA PHE A 147 -9.55 17.23 -17.26
C PHE A 147 -9.32 16.12 -18.28
N LEU A 148 -9.84 14.91 -18.05
CA LEU A 148 -9.68 13.79 -18.98
C LEU A 148 -10.34 14.06 -20.35
N GLU A 149 -11.49 14.72 -20.38
CA GLU A 149 -12.12 15.19 -21.62
C GLU A 149 -11.25 16.22 -22.37
N SER A 150 -10.49 17.05 -21.64
CA SER A 150 -9.54 17.99 -22.24
C SER A 150 -8.32 17.28 -22.83
N CYS A 151 -7.83 16.22 -22.19
CA CYS A 151 -6.72 15.40 -22.69
C CYS A 151 -7.04 14.73 -24.04
N LEU A 152 -8.31 14.38 -24.30
CA LEU A 152 -8.72 13.83 -25.61
C LEU A 152 -8.62 14.85 -26.76
N ARG A 153 -8.55 16.16 -26.45
CA ARG A 153 -8.39 17.24 -27.44
C ARG A 153 -6.94 17.70 -27.56
N ASP A 154 -6.05 17.16 -26.74
CA ASP A 154 -4.64 17.52 -26.68
C ASP A 154 -3.79 16.40 -27.28
N ASP A 155 -3.05 16.75 -28.33
CA ASP A 155 -2.22 15.82 -29.10
C ASP A 155 -1.08 15.21 -28.28
N SER A 156 -0.65 15.86 -27.19
CA SER A 156 0.37 15.32 -26.28
C SER A 156 -0.07 14.02 -25.60
N TYR A 157 -1.38 13.76 -25.50
CA TYR A 157 -1.95 12.53 -24.95
C TYR A 157 -2.35 11.51 -26.01
N SER A 158 -2.07 11.76 -27.30
CA SER A 158 -2.50 10.91 -28.42
C SER A 158 -2.15 9.42 -28.25
N SER A 159 -1.01 9.12 -27.62
CA SER A 159 -0.55 7.76 -27.34
C SER A 159 -1.46 6.98 -26.38
N ILE A 160 -2.25 7.68 -25.55
CA ILE A 160 -3.14 7.10 -24.53
C ILE A 160 -4.61 7.50 -24.71
N HIS A 161 -4.97 8.19 -25.79
CA HIS A 161 -6.36 8.60 -26.10
C HIS A 161 -7.35 7.44 -26.01
N ARG A 162 -6.97 6.24 -26.48
CA ARG A 162 -7.83 5.05 -26.38
C ARG A 162 -8.14 4.69 -24.92
N SER A 163 -7.13 4.71 -24.06
CA SER A 163 -7.30 4.40 -22.63
C SER A 163 -8.14 5.47 -21.93
N ILE A 164 -7.91 6.75 -22.24
CA ILE A 164 -8.71 7.86 -21.71
C ILE A 164 -10.17 7.74 -22.16
N ALA A 165 -10.41 7.49 -23.45
CA ALA A 165 -11.76 7.33 -23.98
C ALA A 165 -12.50 6.18 -23.30
N LYS A 166 -11.84 5.02 -23.14
CA LYS A 166 -12.39 3.87 -22.39
C LYS A 166 -12.69 4.24 -20.94
N ALA A 167 -11.80 4.99 -20.29
CA ALA A 167 -12.01 5.48 -18.94
C ALA A 167 -13.15 6.51 -18.83
N LEU A 168 -13.55 7.17 -19.91
CA LEU A 168 -14.68 8.12 -19.91
C LEU A 168 -16.01 7.47 -20.32
N ASP A 169 -15.98 6.32 -20.99
CA ASP A 169 -17.16 5.62 -21.50
C ASP A 169 -18.07 5.08 -20.38
N VAL A 170 -17.50 4.84 -19.20
CA VAL A 170 -18.23 4.35 -18.02
C VAL A 170 -18.36 5.47 -16.98
N PRO A 171 -19.50 5.63 -16.29
CA PRO A 171 -19.63 6.57 -15.18
C PRO A 171 -18.54 6.37 -14.13
N PHE A 172 -18.07 7.46 -13.52
CA PHE A 172 -17.08 7.37 -12.44
C PHE A 172 -17.76 6.71 -11.24
N PRO A 173 -17.15 5.66 -10.66
CA PRO A 173 -17.74 4.98 -9.52
C PRO A 173 -17.69 5.89 -8.30
N GLU A 174 -18.67 5.77 -7.41
CA GLU A 174 -18.49 6.24 -6.05
C GLU A 174 -17.35 5.43 -5.40
N PHE A 175 -16.48 6.12 -4.66
CA PHE A 175 -15.38 5.44 -3.99
C PHE A 175 -15.92 4.44 -2.96
N GLN A 176 -15.68 3.15 -3.21
CA GLN A 176 -16.12 2.08 -2.30
C GLN A 176 -15.00 1.69 -1.35
N SER A 177 -15.05 2.23 -0.12
CA SER A 177 -14.14 1.81 0.96
C SER A 177 -14.24 0.31 1.22
N ALA A 178 -13.11 -0.34 1.47
CA ALA A 178 -13.00 -1.73 1.87
C ALA A 178 -13.82 -2.05 3.14
N LEU A 179 -14.07 -1.05 4.00
CA LEU A 179 -14.94 -1.19 5.16
C LEU A 179 -16.38 -1.55 4.80
N LEU A 180 -16.88 -1.09 3.65
CA LEU A 180 -18.24 -1.35 3.21
C LEU A 180 -18.38 -2.66 2.43
N ARG A 181 -17.28 -3.25 2.00
CA ARG A 181 -17.28 -4.48 1.19
C ARG A 181 -17.46 -5.73 2.07
N PRO A 182 -18.25 -6.73 1.66
CA PRO A 182 -18.28 -8.01 2.35
C PRO A 182 -16.95 -8.75 2.17
N VAL A 183 -16.41 -9.34 3.24
CA VAL A 183 -15.17 -10.14 3.18
C VAL A 183 -15.51 -11.54 2.69
N ARG A 184 -15.04 -11.89 1.49
CA ARG A 184 -15.32 -13.17 0.81
C ARG A 184 -14.04 -13.95 0.47
N SER A 185 -12.91 -13.27 0.41
CA SER A 185 -11.62 -13.79 -0.04
C SER A 185 -10.46 -13.20 0.75
N GLY A 186 -9.25 -13.74 0.55
CA GLY A 186 -8.03 -13.18 1.14
C GLY A 186 -7.74 -11.74 0.66
N ILE A 187 -8.06 -11.42 -0.59
CA ILE A 187 -7.87 -10.07 -1.15
C ILE A 187 -8.71 -9.04 -0.38
N ASP A 188 -9.91 -9.41 0.07
CA ASP A 188 -10.75 -8.51 0.86
C ASP A 188 -10.12 -8.20 2.24
N LEU A 189 -9.39 -9.16 2.82
CA LEU A 189 -8.62 -8.92 4.05
C LEU A 189 -7.40 -8.04 3.78
N ASP A 190 -6.72 -8.23 2.65
CA ASP A 190 -5.59 -7.40 2.24
C ASP A 190 -6.04 -5.95 2.01
N LEU A 191 -7.19 -5.73 1.35
CA LEU A 191 -7.79 -4.40 1.18
C LEU A 191 -8.14 -3.73 2.52
N LEU A 192 -8.54 -4.48 3.54
CA LEU A 192 -8.76 -3.94 4.89
C LEU A 192 -7.45 -3.53 5.57
N TRP A 193 -6.37 -4.30 5.40
CA TRP A 193 -5.05 -3.87 5.85
C TRP A 193 -4.61 -2.58 5.18
N ILE A 194 -4.84 -2.47 3.88
CA ILE A 194 -4.50 -1.30 3.09
C ILE A 194 -5.35 -0.09 3.49
N GLU A 195 -6.63 -0.29 3.81
CA GLU A 195 -7.48 0.77 4.37
C GLU A 195 -6.90 1.29 5.69
N PHE A 196 -6.43 0.41 6.57
CA PHE A 196 -5.74 0.83 7.79
C PHE A 196 -4.45 1.60 7.49
N LEU A 197 -3.60 1.10 6.59
CA LEU A 197 -2.33 1.76 6.22
C LEU A 197 -2.53 3.11 5.53
N ALA A 198 -3.62 3.28 4.78
CA ALA A 198 -3.96 4.54 4.13
C ALA A 198 -4.58 5.57 5.10
N THR A 199 -5.35 5.13 6.09
CA THR A 199 -6.20 6.02 6.91
C THR A 199 -5.80 6.12 8.38
N GLY A 200 -5.08 5.13 8.91
CA GLY A 200 -4.82 4.95 10.35
C GLY A 200 -6.05 4.54 11.17
N SER A 201 -7.22 4.33 10.55
CA SER A 201 -8.45 3.94 11.26
C SER A 201 -8.33 2.53 11.85
N LYS A 202 -8.80 2.32 13.08
CA LYS A 202 -8.79 1.00 13.74
C LYS A 202 -9.93 0.08 13.28
N GLU A 203 -10.93 0.62 12.59
CA GLU A 203 -12.10 -0.14 12.15
C GLU A 203 -11.76 -1.30 11.20
N PRO A 204 -10.87 -1.14 10.19
CA PRO A 204 -10.49 -2.24 9.32
C PRO A 204 -9.82 -3.39 10.08
N VAL A 205 -8.97 -3.06 11.07
CA VAL A 205 -8.31 -4.05 11.93
C VAL A 205 -9.35 -4.80 12.77
N SER A 206 -10.34 -4.10 13.32
CA SER A 206 -11.43 -4.72 14.08
C SER A 206 -12.21 -5.70 13.20
N LYS A 207 -12.54 -5.29 11.96
CA LYS A 207 -13.22 -6.14 10.98
C LYS A 207 -12.40 -7.37 10.57
N ILE A 208 -11.07 -7.23 10.47
CA ILE A 208 -10.16 -8.37 10.24
C ILE A 208 -10.22 -9.35 11.41
N ILE A 209 -10.10 -8.87 12.65
CA ILE A 209 -10.20 -9.68 13.85
C ILE A 209 -11.55 -10.41 13.91
N ASP A 210 -12.64 -9.73 13.59
CA ASP A 210 -13.98 -10.32 13.55
C ASP A 210 -14.08 -11.46 12.53
N VAL A 211 -13.38 -11.37 11.39
CA VAL A 211 -13.33 -12.45 10.40
C VAL A 211 -12.51 -13.63 10.92
N LEU A 212 -11.36 -13.37 11.55
CA LEU A 212 -10.49 -14.42 12.10
C LEU A 212 -11.10 -15.14 13.30
N ASN A 213 -12.02 -14.50 14.02
CA ASN A 213 -12.74 -15.09 15.13
C ASN A 213 -13.96 -15.94 14.70
N ARG A 214 -14.29 -15.99 13.41
CA ARG A 214 -15.40 -16.83 12.92
C ARG A 214 -15.02 -18.30 13.02
N PRO A 215 -16.00 -19.20 13.25
CA PRO A 215 -15.76 -20.62 13.14
C PRO A 215 -15.20 -20.96 11.76
N ASP A 216 -14.07 -21.65 11.74
CA ASP A 216 -13.41 -22.13 10.53
C ASP A 216 -13.13 -23.64 10.61
N LEU A 217 -12.75 -24.22 9.47
CA LEU A 217 -12.48 -25.65 9.37
C LEU A 217 -11.27 -26.06 10.23
N VAL A 218 -10.28 -25.18 10.35
CA VAL A 218 -9.05 -25.44 11.12
C VAL A 218 -9.36 -25.46 12.61
N GLY A 219 -10.04 -24.44 13.12
CA GLY A 219 -10.50 -24.33 14.49
C GLY A 219 -11.45 -25.47 14.86
N ALA A 220 -12.40 -25.81 14.00
CA ALA A 220 -13.25 -26.99 14.20
C ALA A 220 -12.43 -28.29 14.31
N ARG A 221 -11.41 -28.46 13.46
CA ARG A 221 -10.54 -29.65 13.47
C ARG A 221 -9.60 -29.69 14.70
N ILE A 222 -9.07 -28.55 15.12
CA ILE A 222 -8.28 -28.42 16.36
C ILE A 222 -9.15 -28.78 17.56
N GLN A 223 -10.38 -28.25 17.62
CA GLN A 223 -11.33 -28.59 18.68
C GLN A 223 -11.69 -30.08 18.68
N GLU A 224 -11.88 -30.68 17.50
CA GLU A 224 -12.07 -32.12 17.39
C GLU A 224 -10.88 -32.89 17.98
N TRP A 225 -9.64 -32.51 17.66
CA TRP A 225 -8.43 -33.15 18.19
C TRP A 225 -8.25 -32.98 19.69
N LEU A 226 -8.51 -31.78 20.23
CA LEU A 226 -8.44 -31.50 21.67
C LEU A 226 -9.49 -32.28 22.47
N ASN A 227 -10.64 -32.56 21.86
CA ASN A 227 -11.73 -33.31 22.48
C ASN A 227 -11.57 -34.83 22.37
N VAL A 228 -10.53 -35.35 21.68
CA VAL A 228 -10.20 -36.77 21.72
C VAL A 228 -9.49 -37.09 23.03
N PRO A 229 -10.02 -37.98 23.89
CA PRO A 229 -9.33 -38.40 25.12
C PRO A 229 -7.96 -38.98 24.79
N GLY A 230 -6.94 -38.65 25.59
CA GLY A 230 -5.51 -38.95 25.38
C GLY A 230 -5.10 -40.43 25.29
N SER A 231 -6.04 -41.36 25.10
CA SER A 231 -5.80 -42.78 24.87
C SER A 231 -5.55 -43.16 23.40
N ARG A 232 -5.82 -42.26 22.43
CA ARG A 232 -5.62 -42.55 20.99
C ARG A 232 -4.31 -42.05 20.36
N PHE A 233 -3.56 -41.19 21.05
CA PHE A 233 -2.29 -40.65 20.53
C PHE A 233 -1.04 -41.47 20.89
N ARG A 234 -1.20 -42.62 21.59
CA ARG A 234 -0.11 -43.54 21.97
C ARG A 234 -0.03 -44.80 21.11
N GLN A 235 -0.34 -44.69 19.83
CA GLN A 235 -0.14 -45.78 18.86
C GLN A 235 0.39 -45.23 17.53
N TRP A 236 1.58 -44.64 17.57
CA TRP A 236 2.49 -44.52 16.44
C TRP A 236 3.92 -44.70 16.96
#